data_AF-A0A2H1JDW6-F1
#
_entry.id   AF-A0A2H1JDW6-F1
#
_cell.length_a   1.000
_cell.length_b   1.000
_cell.length_c   1.000
_cell.angle_alpha   90.00
_cell.angle_beta   90.00
_cell.angle_gamma   90.00
#
_symmetry.space_group_name_H-M   'P 1'
#
loop_
_entity.id
_entity.type
_entity.pdbx_description
1 polymer ?
#
loop_
_entity_poly.entity_id
_entity_poly.type
_entity_poly.pdbx_seq_one_letter_code
_entity_poly.pdbx_strand_id
1 'polypeptide(L)'
;MTRHTLSPEATGAVGPGAQWTVDSGGASTQTDPLRCEFAGWLGDDLVSVNPDFVVLGTLADALRASGLTGFELRADPVITKSSEFVSESSADFPDRWERLIPDPEPSTTTEEQETTDFARQGSDLLVSERALALLNDHRITHARLTPAGDSPEAARFTRNQDQADEAARAEAVSEFSALKASGAKEAARITAVLEAASAPASAPPTMNTQNKRKITGDLTRAVAAVGKPIDDEKVLAVLRFVD
;
A
#
# COMPACT_ATOMS: atom_id res chain seq x y z
N MET A 1 25.92 -22.57 8.38
CA MET A 1 24.92 -21.63 8.92
C MET A 1 23.64 -21.77 8.09
N THR A 2 22.46 -21.92 8.70
CA THR A 2 21.19 -21.96 7.95
C THR A 2 20.94 -20.60 7.30
N ARG A 3 20.51 -20.60 6.04
CA ARG A 3 20.12 -19.41 5.29
C ARG A 3 18.74 -19.58 4.69
N HIS A 4 17.96 -18.53 4.69
CA HIS A 4 16.62 -18.51 4.14
C HIS A 4 16.61 -17.57 2.95
N THR A 5 15.75 -17.85 1.98
CA THR A 5 15.50 -16.93 0.89
C THR A 5 14.31 -16.06 1.28
N LEU A 6 14.51 -14.75 1.27
CA LEU A 6 13.50 -13.73 1.54
C LEU A 6 13.25 -12.96 0.24
N SER A 7 12.01 -12.96 -0.22
CA SER A 7 11.55 -12.10 -1.30
C SER A 7 10.81 -10.90 -0.69
N PRO A 8 11.42 -9.71 -0.60
CA PRO A 8 10.78 -8.54 0.00
C PRO A 8 9.50 -8.10 -0.74
N GLU A 9 8.71 -7.26 -0.07
CA GLU A 9 7.60 -6.57 -0.72
C GLU A 9 8.09 -5.82 -1.97
N ALA A 10 7.46 -6.03 -3.11
CA ALA A 10 7.77 -5.30 -4.34
C ALA A 10 6.92 -4.03 -4.41
N THR A 11 7.54 -2.87 -4.21
CA THR A 11 6.83 -1.60 -4.01
C THR A 11 6.90 -0.64 -5.19
N GLY A 12 7.80 -0.88 -6.14
CA GLY A 12 8.09 0.12 -7.15
C GLY A 12 8.88 -0.35 -8.33
N ALA A 13 9.07 0.60 -9.25
CA ALA A 13 9.83 0.43 -10.48
C ALA A 13 11.03 1.39 -10.50
N VAL A 14 11.78 1.30 -11.58
CA VAL A 14 12.90 2.17 -11.88
C VAL A 14 12.40 3.61 -12.02
N GLY A 15 12.98 4.52 -11.23
CA GLY A 15 12.55 5.91 -11.18
C GLY A 15 13.05 6.75 -12.36
N PRO A 16 12.42 7.91 -12.62
CA PRO A 16 12.82 8.81 -13.70
C PRO A 16 14.29 9.25 -13.60
N GLY A 17 15.00 9.19 -14.73
CA GLY A 17 16.40 9.59 -14.83
C GLY A 17 17.40 8.56 -14.27
N ALA A 18 16.96 7.33 -13.99
CA ALA A 18 17.83 6.22 -13.67
C ALA A 18 18.90 6.01 -14.76
N GLN A 19 20.13 5.80 -14.32
CA GLN A 19 21.27 5.48 -15.18
C GLN A 19 21.74 4.06 -14.87
N TRP A 20 22.23 3.38 -15.91
CA TRP A 20 22.60 1.97 -15.83
C TRP A 20 24.04 1.77 -16.23
N THR A 21 24.72 0.89 -15.51
CA THR A 21 26.02 0.34 -15.89
C THR A 21 25.87 -1.13 -16.18
N VAL A 22 26.66 -1.59 -17.15
CA VAL A 22 26.78 -3.01 -17.47
C VAL A 22 28.19 -3.44 -17.09
N ASP A 23 28.32 -4.45 -16.25
CA ASP A 23 29.62 -5.01 -15.91
C ASP A 23 30.21 -5.85 -17.07
N SER A 24 31.44 -6.31 -16.91
CA SER A 24 32.11 -7.16 -17.91
C SER A 24 31.42 -8.52 -18.13
N GLY A 25 30.53 -8.93 -17.24
CA GLY A 25 29.72 -10.14 -17.34
C GLY A 25 28.35 -9.93 -17.98
N GLY A 26 27.99 -8.69 -18.32
CA GLY A 26 26.70 -8.34 -18.91
C GLY A 26 25.58 -8.07 -17.90
N ALA A 27 25.86 -8.08 -16.59
CA ALA A 27 24.87 -7.75 -15.57
C ALA A 27 24.66 -6.24 -15.53
N SER A 28 23.40 -5.82 -15.59
CA SER A 28 23.01 -4.42 -15.53
C SER A 28 22.67 -4.01 -14.10
N THR A 29 23.31 -2.95 -13.60
CA THR A 29 23.05 -2.37 -12.28
C THR A 29 22.73 -0.90 -12.42
N GLN A 30 21.87 -0.39 -11.55
CA GLN A 30 21.60 1.04 -11.50
C GLN A 30 22.76 1.77 -10.80
N THR A 31 23.26 2.83 -11.45
CA THR A 31 24.31 3.68 -10.87
C THR A 31 23.76 4.51 -9.72
N ASP A 32 24.64 5.05 -8.89
CA ASP A 32 24.22 5.98 -7.85
C ASP A 32 23.80 7.35 -8.41
N PRO A 33 22.85 8.04 -7.74
CA PRO A 33 22.00 7.47 -6.69
C PRO A 33 20.99 6.48 -7.27
N LEU A 34 20.59 5.47 -6.48
CA LEU A 34 19.46 4.63 -6.84
C LEU A 34 18.23 5.53 -6.99
N ARG A 35 17.55 5.46 -8.12
CA ARG A 35 16.31 6.19 -8.42
C ARG A 35 15.19 5.18 -8.56
N CYS A 36 14.20 5.23 -7.69
CA CYS A 36 13.04 4.36 -7.74
C CYS A 36 11.75 5.18 -7.60
N GLU A 37 10.68 4.66 -8.19
CA GLU A 37 9.34 5.21 -8.09
C GLU A 37 8.42 4.18 -7.43
N PHE A 38 7.88 4.53 -6.26
CA PHE A 38 6.95 3.69 -5.52
C PHE A 38 5.55 3.83 -6.12
N ALA A 39 4.97 2.69 -6.50
CA ALA A 39 3.57 2.60 -6.94
C ALA A 39 2.63 2.23 -5.80
N GLY A 40 3.16 1.59 -4.75
CA GLY A 40 2.46 1.30 -3.50
C GLY A 40 3.46 1.04 -2.38
N TRP A 41 2.97 0.95 -1.14
CA TRP A 41 3.74 0.50 0.01
C TRP A 41 2.78 -0.02 1.07
N LEU A 42 2.90 -1.30 1.42
CA LEU A 42 2.07 -1.99 2.40
C LEU A 42 2.61 -1.85 3.82
N GLY A 43 3.77 -1.19 3.97
CA GLY A 43 4.32 -0.81 5.25
C GLY A 43 5.60 -1.55 5.66
N ASP A 44 6.17 -2.38 4.81
CA ASP A 44 7.41 -3.09 5.16
C ASP A 44 8.61 -2.14 5.26
N ASP A 45 9.47 -2.40 6.25
CA ASP A 45 10.73 -1.70 6.51
C ASP A 45 11.83 -2.11 5.50
N LEU A 46 11.62 -3.20 4.75
CA LEU A 46 12.52 -3.73 3.71
C LEU A 46 11.70 -4.05 2.46
N VAL A 47 12.04 -3.42 1.35
CA VAL A 47 11.29 -3.55 0.09
C VAL A 47 12.22 -3.71 -1.10
N SER A 48 11.73 -4.39 -2.13
CA SER A 48 12.41 -4.59 -3.41
C SER A 48 12.01 -3.51 -4.40
N VAL A 49 13.01 -2.91 -5.04
CA VAL A 49 12.91 -1.90 -6.09
C VAL A 49 13.88 -2.27 -7.21
N ASN A 50 13.39 -2.95 -8.25
CA ASN A 50 14.23 -3.56 -9.28
C ASN A 50 15.35 -2.60 -9.79
N PRO A 51 16.65 -2.97 -9.70
CA PRO A 51 17.20 -4.28 -9.31
C PRO A 51 17.60 -4.41 -7.83
N ASP A 52 17.38 -3.40 -6.99
CA ASP A 52 17.92 -3.30 -5.64
C ASP A 52 16.87 -3.45 -4.54
N PHE A 53 17.34 -3.27 -3.31
CA PHE A 53 16.52 -3.23 -2.11
C PHE A 53 16.68 -1.86 -1.46
N VAL A 54 15.62 -1.38 -0.85
CA VAL A 54 15.67 -0.21 0.03
C VAL A 54 15.10 -0.57 1.38
N VAL A 55 15.69 0.03 2.41
CA VAL A 55 15.32 -0.16 3.80
C VAL A 55 14.94 1.17 4.42
N LEU A 56 13.98 1.12 5.33
CA LEU A 56 13.61 2.26 6.13
C LEU A 56 14.76 2.64 7.07
N GLY A 57 14.87 3.93 7.40
CA GLY A 57 15.94 4.44 8.26
C GLY A 57 16.09 3.71 9.60
N THR A 58 14.99 3.29 10.22
CA THR A 58 15.01 2.50 11.47
C THR A 58 15.71 1.15 11.28
N LEU A 59 15.42 0.44 10.19
CA LEU A 59 16.09 -0.82 9.85
C LEU A 59 17.55 -0.58 9.44
N ALA A 60 17.85 0.50 8.71
CA ALA A 60 19.22 0.87 8.37
C ALA A 60 20.09 1.09 9.63
N ASP A 61 19.54 1.74 10.66
CA ASP A 61 20.24 1.96 11.93
C ASP A 61 20.50 0.65 12.68
N ALA A 62 19.51 -0.24 12.72
CA ALA A 62 19.66 -1.56 13.31
C ALA A 62 20.72 -2.40 12.59
N LEU A 63 20.71 -2.40 11.25
CA LEU A 63 21.70 -3.09 10.43
C LEU A 63 23.12 -2.60 10.72
N ARG A 64 23.35 -1.29 10.81
CA ARG A 64 24.66 -0.73 11.20
C ARG A 64 25.11 -1.17 12.59
N ALA A 65 24.19 -1.23 13.54
CA ALA A 65 24.50 -1.58 14.92
C ALA A 65 24.69 -3.10 15.15
N SER A 66 24.29 -3.93 14.18
CA SER A 66 24.16 -5.38 14.34
C SER A 66 25.45 -6.19 14.26
N GLY A 67 26.49 -5.65 13.60
CA GLY A 67 27.68 -6.43 13.25
C GLY A 67 27.41 -7.58 12.27
N LEU A 68 26.29 -7.54 11.53
CA LEU A 68 26.01 -8.45 10.41
C LEU A 68 26.88 -8.09 9.20
N THR A 69 27.09 -9.06 8.33
CA THR A 69 27.99 -8.97 7.17
C THR A 69 27.25 -9.22 5.85
N GLY A 70 27.90 -8.94 4.71
CA GLY A 70 27.33 -9.26 3.40
C GLY A 70 26.48 -8.17 2.76
N PHE A 71 26.61 -6.94 3.22
CA PHE A 71 25.86 -5.82 2.66
C PHE A 71 26.58 -4.49 2.83
N GLU A 72 26.20 -3.55 1.98
CA GLU A 72 26.50 -2.13 2.07
C GLU A 72 25.19 -1.34 2.19
N LEU A 73 25.21 -0.24 2.94
CA LEU A 73 24.11 0.74 2.99
C LEU A 73 24.56 2.04 2.34
N ARG A 74 23.74 2.56 1.41
CA ARG A 74 23.93 3.89 0.80
C ARG A 74 22.77 4.82 1.14
N ALA A 75 23.12 6.00 1.63
CA ALA A 75 22.20 6.91 2.31
C ALA A 75 21.33 7.78 1.38
N ASP A 76 21.50 7.70 0.07
CA ASP A 76 20.95 8.65 -0.89
C ASP A 76 20.12 8.04 -2.04
N PRO A 77 19.22 7.06 -1.82
CA PRO A 77 18.25 6.73 -2.85
C PRO A 77 17.32 7.92 -3.10
N VAL A 78 17.09 8.25 -4.37
CA VAL A 78 16.10 9.21 -4.81
C VAL A 78 14.78 8.46 -5.03
N ILE A 79 13.88 8.60 -4.06
CA ILE A 79 12.58 7.94 -4.08
C ILE A 79 11.50 8.92 -4.50
N THR A 80 10.76 8.58 -5.55
CA THR A 80 9.55 9.28 -5.98
C THR A 80 8.31 8.43 -5.76
N LYS A 81 7.13 9.05 -5.82
CA LYS A 81 5.84 8.38 -5.74
C LYS A 81 5.15 8.50 -7.08
N SER A 82 4.57 7.42 -7.57
CA SER A 82 3.73 7.46 -8.77
C SER A 82 2.45 8.25 -8.49
N SER A 83 1.74 8.65 -9.56
CA SER A 83 0.43 9.28 -9.41
C SER A 83 -0.59 8.38 -8.70
N GLU A 84 -0.50 7.07 -8.93
CA GLU A 84 -1.37 6.06 -8.31
C GLU A 84 -1.14 6.03 -6.79
N PHE A 85 0.12 6.02 -6.37
CA PHE A 85 0.49 6.09 -4.95
C PHE A 85 -0.13 7.31 -4.28
N VAL A 86 -0.01 8.49 -4.91
CA VAL A 86 -0.51 9.75 -4.33
C VAL A 86 -2.04 9.77 -4.25
N SER A 87 -2.74 9.13 -5.20
CA SER A 87 -4.21 9.08 -5.18
C SER A 87 -4.79 8.09 -4.17
N GLU A 88 -4.08 6.99 -3.89
CA GLU A 88 -4.60 5.88 -3.09
C GLU A 88 -4.06 5.86 -1.66
N SER A 89 -2.90 6.47 -1.41
CA SER A 89 -2.26 6.43 -0.10
C SER A 89 -2.70 7.58 0.80
N SER A 90 -3.37 7.25 1.90
CA SER A 90 -3.56 8.13 3.07
C SER A 90 -2.45 7.96 4.11
N ALA A 91 -1.47 7.08 3.86
CA ALA A 91 -0.46 6.71 4.83
C ALA A 91 0.69 7.72 4.89
N ASP A 92 1.21 7.93 6.10
CA ASP A 92 2.44 8.68 6.33
C ASP A 92 3.61 7.88 5.72
N PHE A 93 3.98 8.25 4.49
CA PHE A 93 5.13 7.67 3.81
C PHE A 93 6.43 8.20 4.45
N PRO A 94 7.36 7.33 4.88
CA PRO A 94 8.55 7.78 5.59
C PRO A 94 9.50 8.60 4.72
N ASP A 95 10.18 9.56 5.36
CA ASP A 95 11.09 10.49 4.69
C ASP A 95 12.51 9.96 4.50
N ARG A 96 12.89 8.91 5.24
CA ARG A 96 14.27 8.41 5.29
C ARG A 96 14.36 6.96 4.84
N TRP A 97 15.00 6.77 3.69
CA TRP A 97 15.28 5.47 3.10
C TRP A 97 16.74 5.35 2.74
N GLU A 98 17.24 4.12 2.75
CA GLU A 98 18.60 3.81 2.36
C GLU A 98 18.62 2.61 1.42
N ARG A 99 19.53 2.61 0.45
CA ARG A 99 19.75 1.48 -0.45
C ARG A 99 20.51 0.39 0.30
N LEU A 100 19.95 -0.80 0.34
CA LEU A 100 20.63 -2.02 0.78
C LEU A 100 21.21 -2.71 -0.44
N ILE A 101 22.54 -2.85 -0.47
CA ILE A 101 23.28 -3.55 -1.52
C ILE A 101 23.86 -4.82 -0.90
N PRO A 102 23.25 -5.99 -1.11
CA PRO A 102 23.81 -7.26 -0.66
C PRO A 102 25.00 -7.65 -1.55
N ASP A 103 25.98 -8.32 -0.95
CA ASP A 103 27.05 -8.97 -1.68
C ASP A 103 26.47 -10.06 -2.63
N PRO A 104 27.13 -10.35 -3.76
CA PRO A 104 26.71 -11.44 -4.62
C PRO A 104 26.75 -12.78 -3.86
N GLU A 105 25.91 -13.74 -4.27
CA GLU A 105 25.98 -15.10 -3.72
C GLU A 105 27.41 -15.67 -3.88
N PRO A 106 28.05 -16.13 -2.79
CA PRO A 106 29.42 -16.62 -2.85
C PRO A 106 29.54 -17.81 -3.80
N SER A 107 30.35 -17.63 -4.85
CA SER A 107 30.42 -18.53 -5.99
C SER A 107 31.31 -19.76 -5.77
N THR A 108 32.31 -19.70 -4.89
CA THR A 108 33.31 -20.77 -4.76
C THR A 108 34.09 -20.74 -3.44
N THR A 109 33.52 -21.29 -2.35
CA THR A 109 34.20 -22.06 -1.26
C THR A 109 33.26 -22.17 -0.05
N THR A 110 33.33 -23.31 0.65
CA THR A 110 32.48 -23.62 1.81
C THR A 110 32.65 -22.63 2.97
N GLU A 111 33.82 -21.96 3.09
CA GLU A 111 34.12 -21.06 4.20
C GLU A 111 33.46 -19.66 4.07
N GLU A 112 33.49 -19.04 2.88
CA GLU A 112 32.76 -17.78 2.62
C GLU A 112 31.24 -17.99 2.60
N GLN A 113 30.82 -19.16 2.10
CA GLN A 113 29.42 -19.60 2.21
C GLN A 113 28.94 -19.78 3.65
N GLU A 114 29.80 -19.90 4.65
CA GLU A 114 29.35 -20.13 6.03
C GLU A 114 29.29 -18.87 6.90
N THR A 115 29.82 -17.74 6.42
CA THR A 115 30.06 -16.56 7.27
C THR A 115 29.24 -15.32 6.93
N THR A 116 28.75 -15.18 5.69
CA THR A 116 28.00 -14.00 5.27
C THR A 116 26.54 -14.00 5.74
N ASP A 117 26.07 -12.90 6.33
CA ASP A 117 24.70 -12.77 6.85
C ASP A 117 23.67 -12.37 5.78
N PHE A 118 24.06 -11.56 4.80
CA PHE A 118 23.24 -11.16 3.65
C PHE A 118 23.93 -11.52 2.34
N ALA A 119 23.17 -12.00 1.36
CA ALA A 119 23.66 -12.14 -0.01
C ALA A 119 22.50 -12.00 -1.01
N ARG A 120 22.83 -11.64 -2.24
CA ARG A 120 21.88 -11.53 -3.34
C ARG A 120 21.73 -12.86 -4.06
N GLN A 121 20.50 -13.34 -4.17
CA GLN A 121 20.13 -14.50 -4.98
C GLN A 121 19.06 -14.10 -6.00
N GLY A 122 19.50 -13.68 -7.19
CA GLY A 122 18.60 -13.13 -8.20
C GLY A 122 17.93 -11.83 -7.72
N SER A 123 16.60 -11.84 -7.65
CA SER A 123 15.77 -10.74 -7.10
C SER A 123 15.53 -10.86 -5.60
N ASP A 124 15.98 -11.94 -4.97
CA ASP A 124 15.74 -12.25 -3.57
C ASP A 124 16.99 -12.03 -2.71
N LEU A 125 16.76 -11.98 -1.39
CA LEU A 125 17.79 -11.89 -0.37
C LEU A 125 18.00 -13.26 0.27
N LEU A 126 19.22 -13.77 0.23
CA LEU A 126 19.66 -14.80 1.15
C LEU A 126 19.99 -14.15 2.47
N VAL A 127 19.34 -14.60 3.53
CA VAL A 127 19.54 -14.10 4.89
C VAL A 127 19.91 -15.24 5.82
N SER A 128 20.91 -15.03 6.67
CA SER A 128 21.23 -15.98 7.72
C SER A 128 20.20 -15.97 8.85
N GLU A 129 20.26 -16.96 9.76
CA GLU A 129 19.44 -16.94 10.99
C GLU A 129 19.65 -15.66 11.82
N ARG A 130 20.89 -15.15 11.90
CA ARG A 130 21.19 -13.92 12.66
C ARG A 130 20.57 -12.70 11.99
N ALA A 131 20.64 -12.63 10.66
CA ALA A 131 19.95 -11.59 9.91
C ALA A 131 18.43 -11.71 10.08
N LEU A 132 17.87 -12.92 9.94
CA LEU A 132 16.43 -13.15 10.10
C LEU A 132 15.94 -12.82 11.52
N ALA A 133 16.75 -13.07 12.56
CA ALA A 133 16.46 -12.65 13.92
C ALA A 133 16.32 -11.12 14.05
N LEU A 134 17.23 -10.36 13.44
CA LEU A 134 17.14 -8.90 13.38
C LEU A 134 15.91 -8.46 12.59
N LEU A 135 15.68 -9.03 11.41
CA LEU A 135 14.54 -8.69 10.56
C LEU A 135 13.19 -8.95 11.27
N ASN A 136 13.12 -9.95 12.15
CA ASN A 136 11.96 -10.24 12.98
C ASN A 136 11.61 -9.17 14.03
N ASP A 137 12.53 -8.24 14.31
CA ASP A 137 12.31 -7.11 15.22
C ASP A 137 11.82 -5.85 14.46
N HIS A 138 11.67 -5.95 13.14
CA HIS A 138 11.22 -4.89 12.24
C HIS A 138 9.90 -5.26 11.56
N ARG A 139 9.22 -4.27 10.96
CA ARG A 139 7.96 -4.51 10.25
C ARG A 139 8.28 -5.09 8.87
N ILE A 140 8.28 -6.41 8.75
CA ILE A 140 8.49 -7.11 7.46
C ILE A 140 7.42 -8.20 7.36
N THR A 141 6.21 -7.77 7.01
CA THR A 141 5.00 -8.60 7.03
C THR A 141 4.53 -9.00 5.65
N HIS A 142 4.93 -8.27 4.60
CA HIS A 142 4.53 -8.50 3.23
C HIS A 142 5.60 -9.21 2.37
N ALA A 143 6.79 -9.43 2.92
CA ALA A 143 7.82 -10.27 2.29
C ALA A 143 7.46 -11.78 2.32
N ARG A 144 7.96 -12.55 1.36
CA ARG A 144 7.82 -14.02 1.33
C ARG A 144 9.09 -14.68 1.85
N LEU A 145 8.96 -15.57 2.82
CA LEU A 145 10.08 -16.40 3.30
C LEU A 145 10.01 -17.81 2.70
N THR A 146 11.12 -18.26 2.12
CA THR A 146 11.37 -19.68 1.80
C THR A 146 12.45 -20.20 2.75
N PRO A 147 12.06 -20.91 3.82
CA PRO A 147 13.01 -21.38 4.80
C PRO A 147 13.83 -22.57 4.27
N ALA A 148 15.12 -22.61 4.56
CA ALA A 148 15.94 -23.80 4.26
C ALA A 148 15.75 -24.95 5.26
N GLY A 149 14.99 -24.74 6.32
CA GLY A 149 14.66 -25.75 7.33
C GLY A 149 13.79 -25.17 8.44
N ASP A 150 13.46 -26.01 9.42
CA ASP A 150 12.68 -25.60 10.58
C ASP A 150 13.57 -24.90 11.60
N SER A 151 13.50 -23.56 11.63
CA SER A 151 14.23 -22.73 12.61
C SER A 151 13.27 -21.89 13.47
N PRO A 152 13.66 -21.56 14.72
CA PRO A 152 12.82 -20.75 15.59
C PRO A 152 12.57 -19.34 15.01
N GLU A 153 13.53 -18.78 14.28
CA GLU A 153 13.45 -17.47 13.64
C GLU A 153 12.55 -17.49 12.41
N ALA A 154 12.59 -18.55 11.59
CA ALA A 154 11.65 -18.75 10.49
C ALA A 154 10.22 -18.92 11.01
N ALA A 155 10.03 -19.71 12.07
CA ALA A 155 8.73 -19.86 12.72
C ALA A 155 8.23 -18.55 13.35
N ARG A 156 9.13 -17.72 13.91
CA ARG A 156 8.80 -16.39 14.41
C ARG A 156 8.36 -15.47 13.27
N PHE A 157 9.07 -15.52 12.15
CA PHE A 157 8.75 -14.73 10.96
C PHE A 157 7.34 -15.04 10.46
N THR A 158 7.02 -16.32 10.23
CA THR A 158 5.67 -16.73 9.83
C THR A 158 4.60 -16.26 10.81
N ARG A 159 4.84 -16.39 12.14
CA ARG A 159 3.88 -15.88 13.14
C ARG A 159 3.67 -14.38 13.07
N ASN A 160 4.72 -13.59 12.83
CA ASN A 160 4.60 -12.14 12.69
C ASN A 160 3.71 -11.79 11.48
N GLN A 161 3.86 -12.52 10.37
CA GLN A 161 3.01 -12.35 9.18
C GLN A 161 1.56 -12.72 9.47
N ASP A 162 1.31 -13.89 10.08
CA ASP A 162 -0.03 -14.35 10.42
C ASP A 162 -0.76 -13.35 11.34
N GLN A 163 -0.05 -12.79 12.32
CA GLN A 163 -0.59 -11.77 13.22
C GLN A 163 -0.92 -10.47 12.50
N ALA A 164 -0.07 -10.03 11.57
CA ALA A 164 -0.31 -8.85 10.76
C ALA A 164 -1.52 -9.03 9.83
N ASP A 165 -1.64 -10.20 9.20
CA ASP A 165 -2.78 -10.56 8.35
C ASP A 165 -4.09 -10.62 9.16
N GLU A 166 -4.07 -11.18 10.37
CA GLU A 166 -5.22 -11.21 11.26
C GLU A 166 -5.64 -9.80 11.69
N ALA A 167 -4.66 -8.95 12.05
CA ALA A 167 -4.91 -7.55 12.40
C ALA A 167 -5.51 -6.76 11.23
N ALA A 168 -4.96 -6.89 10.02
CA ALA A 168 -5.45 -6.23 8.82
C ALA A 168 -6.89 -6.66 8.48
N ARG A 169 -7.22 -7.95 8.64
CA ARG A 169 -8.60 -8.45 8.46
C ARG A 169 -9.54 -7.88 9.51
N ALA A 170 -9.12 -7.79 10.77
CA ALA A 170 -9.94 -7.22 11.83
C ALA A 170 -10.22 -5.73 11.59
N GLU A 171 -9.23 -4.97 11.12
CA GLU A 171 -9.37 -3.57 10.73
C GLU A 171 -10.36 -3.41 9.58
N ALA A 172 -10.20 -4.17 8.49
CA ALA A 172 -11.12 -4.12 7.35
C ALA A 172 -12.58 -4.45 7.74
N VAL A 173 -12.79 -5.41 8.66
CA VAL A 173 -14.12 -5.72 9.19
C VAL A 173 -14.69 -4.54 10.01
N SER A 174 -13.85 -3.87 10.81
CA SER A 174 -14.22 -2.69 11.57
C SER A 174 -14.63 -1.53 10.66
N GLU A 175 -13.82 -1.22 9.64
CA GLU A 175 -14.09 -0.17 8.66
C GLU A 175 -15.39 -0.43 7.89
N PHE A 176 -15.57 -1.65 7.40
CA PHE A 176 -16.81 -2.04 6.72
C PHE A 176 -18.03 -1.89 7.62
N SER A 177 -17.90 -2.27 8.90
CA SER A 177 -18.97 -2.11 9.88
C SER A 177 -19.28 -0.63 10.17
N ALA A 178 -18.26 0.22 10.25
CA ALA A 178 -18.42 1.66 10.41
C ALA A 178 -19.10 2.30 9.20
N LEU A 179 -18.72 1.91 7.98
CA LEU A 179 -19.35 2.37 6.75
C LEU A 179 -20.84 2.00 6.71
N LYS A 180 -21.16 0.75 7.07
CA LYS A 180 -22.54 0.26 7.15
C LYS A 180 -23.36 1.04 8.17
N ALA A 181 -22.79 1.34 9.35
CA ALA A 181 -23.46 2.13 10.38
C ALA A 181 -23.71 3.57 9.93
N SER A 182 -22.73 4.19 9.25
CA SER A 182 -22.86 5.53 8.65
C SER A 182 -23.98 5.57 7.60
N GLY A 183 -24.02 4.59 6.70
CA GLY A 183 -25.07 4.46 5.69
C GLY A 183 -26.46 4.28 6.31
N ALA A 184 -26.58 3.47 7.37
CA ALA A 184 -27.84 3.30 8.09
C ALA A 184 -28.31 4.61 8.77
N LYS A 185 -27.37 5.40 9.33
CA LYS A 185 -27.65 6.69 9.93
C LYS A 185 -28.15 7.70 8.89
N GLU A 186 -27.53 7.76 7.72
CA GLU A 186 -27.96 8.67 6.65
C GLU A 186 -29.32 8.23 6.08
N ALA A 187 -29.56 6.93 5.89
CA ALA A 187 -30.87 6.42 5.49
C ALA A 187 -31.97 6.82 6.48
N ALA A 188 -31.73 6.65 7.78
CA ALA A 188 -32.67 7.07 8.83
C ALA A 188 -32.94 8.58 8.80
N ARG A 189 -31.91 9.39 8.55
CA ARG A 189 -32.05 10.86 8.40
C ARG A 189 -32.93 11.21 7.20
N ILE A 190 -32.71 10.59 6.04
CA ILE A 190 -33.52 10.82 4.84
C ILE A 190 -34.99 10.43 5.10
N THR A 191 -35.23 9.26 5.70
CA THR A 191 -36.58 8.83 6.07
C THR A 191 -37.27 9.84 6.99
N ALA A 192 -36.57 10.33 8.03
CA ALA A 192 -37.13 11.33 8.94
C ALA A 192 -37.47 12.66 8.24
N VAL A 193 -36.65 13.10 7.28
CA VAL A 193 -36.93 14.30 6.47
C VAL A 193 -38.17 14.09 5.59
N LEU A 194 -38.31 12.91 4.98
CA LEU A 194 -39.47 12.56 4.15
C LEU A 194 -40.75 12.46 4.99
N GLU A 195 -40.70 11.90 6.20
CA GLU A 195 -41.85 11.81 7.11
C GLU A 195 -42.23 13.18 7.71
N ALA A 196 -41.25 14.04 8.00
CA ALA A 196 -41.49 15.40 8.50
C ALA A 196 -42.03 16.35 7.41
N ALA A 197 -41.82 16.02 6.13
CA ALA A 197 -42.43 16.74 5.03
C ALA A 197 -43.94 16.46 5.00
N SER A 198 -44.73 17.37 5.58
CA SER A 198 -46.20 17.31 5.52
C SER A 198 -46.67 17.12 4.07
N ALA A 199 -47.60 16.18 3.88
CA ALA A 199 -48.25 15.95 2.59
C ALA A 199 -48.73 17.29 2.02
N PRO A 200 -48.40 17.64 0.77
CA PRO A 200 -49.01 18.81 0.17
C PRO A 200 -50.52 18.58 0.19
N ALA A 201 -51.26 19.53 0.77
CA ALA A 201 -52.69 19.68 0.54
C ALA A 201 -52.89 20.08 -0.93
N SER A 202 -52.59 19.17 -1.85
CA SER A 202 -52.83 19.35 -3.26
C SER A 202 -54.05 18.51 -3.61
N ALA A 203 -55.09 19.20 -4.06
CA ALA A 203 -56.25 18.58 -4.68
C ALA A 203 -55.81 17.52 -5.70
N PRO A 204 -56.58 16.43 -5.88
CA PRO A 204 -56.22 15.37 -6.80
C PRO A 204 -56.00 15.96 -8.21
N PRO A 205 -54.95 15.53 -8.94
CA PRO A 205 -54.70 16.03 -10.28
C PRO A 205 -55.89 15.65 -11.18
N THR A 206 -56.63 16.64 -11.66
CA THR A 206 -57.67 16.43 -12.66
C THR A 206 -57.02 16.08 -14.00
N MET A 207 -57.34 14.89 -14.52
CA MET A 207 -56.92 14.45 -15.85
C MET A 207 -57.47 15.41 -16.92
N ASN A 208 -56.59 16.22 -17.52
CA ASN A 208 -56.87 16.84 -18.81
C ASN A 208 -56.22 15.99 -19.90
N THR A 209 -57.04 15.35 -20.73
CA THR A 209 -56.63 14.35 -21.74
C THR A 209 -55.99 14.95 -22.99
N GLN A 210 -55.60 16.23 -23.00
CA GLN A 210 -55.13 16.90 -24.21
C GLN A 210 -53.68 17.37 -24.26
N ASN A 211 -52.83 17.19 -23.25
CA ASN A 211 -51.42 17.57 -23.37
C ASN A 211 -50.44 16.56 -22.77
N LYS A 212 -49.36 16.31 -23.52
CA LYS A 212 -48.23 15.44 -23.16
C LYS A 212 -47.72 15.80 -21.77
N ARG A 213 -47.45 14.75 -20.97
CA ARG A 213 -47.04 14.80 -19.56
C ARG A 213 -45.95 15.86 -19.34
N LYS A 214 -46.23 16.82 -18.47
CA LYS A 214 -45.23 17.69 -17.83
C LYS A 214 -45.27 17.36 -16.34
N ILE A 215 -44.19 16.84 -15.78
CA ILE A 215 -44.13 16.49 -14.36
C ILE A 215 -43.63 17.74 -13.66
N THR A 216 -44.53 18.63 -13.26
CA THR A 216 -44.11 19.85 -12.57
C THR A 216 -43.83 19.52 -11.10
N GLY A 217 -42.58 19.20 -10.80
CA GLY A 217 -42.05 19.06 -9.43
C GLY A 217 -41.21 20.28 -9.07
N ASP A 218 -41.56 20.96 -7.97
CA ASP A 218 -40.87 22.16 -7.49
C ASP A 218 -39.44 21.81 -7.03
N LEU A 219 -38.44 22.01 -7.92
CA LEU A 219 -37.00 21.81 -7.70
C LEU A 219 -36.48 22.46 -6.41
N THR A 220 -37.14 23.54 -5.97
CA THR A 220 -36.84 24.26 -4.72
C THR A 220 -36.94 23.34 -3.50
N ARG A 221 -37.82 22.34 -3.53
CA ARG A 221 -38.01 21.38 -2.42
C ARG A 221 -36.96 20.27 -2.40
N ALA A 222 -36.50 19.81 -3.55
CA ALA A 222 -35.43 18.81 -3.64
C ALA A 222 -34.10 19.38 -3.10
N VAL A 223 -33.82 20.65 -3.40
CA VAL A 223 -32.66 21.38 -2.88
C VAL A 223 -32.78 21.63 -1.37
N ALA A 224 -33.98 21.94 -0.87
CA ALA A 224 -34.21 22.16 0.57
C ALA A 224 -34.04 20.88 1.41
N ALA A 225 -34.36 19.69 0.88
CA ALA A 225 -34.23 18.42 1.59
C ALA A 225 -32.76 17.96 1.74
N VAL A 226 -31.88 18.35 0.82
CA VAL A 226 -30.45 17.94 0.80
C VAL A 226 -29.60 18.80 1.75
N GLY A 227 -30.08 19.99 2.13
CA GLY A 227 -29.43 20.84 3.14
C GLY A 227 -28.03 21.34 2.78
N LYS A 228 -27.58 21.11 1.54
CA LYS A 228 -26.35 21.59 0.92
C LYS A 228 -26.61 21.92 -0.54
N PRO A 229 -25.91 22.89 -1.14
CA PRO A 229 -25.95 23.09 -2.59
C PRO A 229 -25.47 21.81 -3.30
N ILE A 230 -26.22 21.38 -4.33
CA ILE A 230 -25.84 20.25 -5.18
C ILE A 230 -24.97 20.81 -6.30
N ASP A 231 -23.65 20.68 -6.14
CA ASP A 231 -22.66 21.18 -7.11
C ASP A 231 -22.22 20.12 -8.14
N ASP A 232 -22.83 18.93 -8.10
CA ASP A 232 -22.54 17.85 -9.04
C ASP A 232 -23.37 18.00 -10.33
N GLU A 233 -22.66 18.26 -11.43
CA GLU A 233 -23.24 18.50 -12.76
C GLU A 233 -24.03 17.31 -13.31
N LYS A 234 -23.66 16.07 -12.94
CA LYS A 234 -24.38 14.85 -13.36
C LYS A 234 -25.69 14.69 -12.61
N VAL A 235 -25.71 15.03 -11.32
CA VAL A 235 -26.94 15.03 -10.51
C VAL A 235 -27.90 16.12 -10.99
N LEU A 236 -27.39 17.31 -11.31
CA LEU A 236 -28.16 18.38 -11.93
C LEU A 236 -28.72 17.98 -13.30
N ALA A 237 -27.96 17.25 -14.11
CA ALA A 237 -28.43 16.76 -15.41
C ALA A 237 -29.60 15.77 -15.27
N VAL A 238 -29.55 14.84 -14.31
CA VAL A 238 -30.65 13.89 -14.04
C VAL A 238 -31.90 14.61 -13.53
N LEU A 239 -31.74 15.62 -12.67
CA LEU A 239 -32.86 16.42 -12.15
C LEU A 239 -33.56 17.25 -13.23
N ARG A 240 -32.84 17.70 -14.26
CA ARG A 240 -33.42 18.41 -15.42
C ARG A 240 -34.27 17.53 -16.33
N PHE A 241 -34.16 16.20 -16.24
CA PHE A 241 -35.02 15.27 -16.99
C PHE A 241 -36.37 15.00 -16.30
N VAL A 242 -36.58 15.54 -15.09
CA VAL A 242 -37.80 15.37 -14.30
C VAL A 242 -38.80 16.53 -14.51
N ASP A 243 -38.49 17.53 -15.35
CA ASP A 243 -39.37 18.67 -15.75
C ASP A 243 -40.35 18.33 -16.90
#